data_AF-A0A4R6G6T7-F1
#
_entry.id   AF-A0A4R6G6T7-F1
#
_cell.length_a   1.000
_cell.length_b   1.000
_cell.length_c   1.000
_cell.angle_alpha   90.00
_cell.angle_beta   90.00
_cell.angle_gamma   90.00
#
_symmetry.space_group_name_H-M   'P 1'
#
loop_
_entity.id
_entity.type
_entity.pdbx_description
1 polymer ?
#
loop_
_entity_poly.entity_id
_entity_poly.type
_entity_poly.pdbx_seq_one_letter_code
_entity_poly.pdbx_strand_id
1 'polypeptide(L)'
;MLLKNFYSILNSSQENGKYFTQIEINKNHEIYLGHFPGRPVTPGVILMNLFKEEAERRYGCKLQLIKGNNVKFMAVVDPNTDAILNLETEITQEDQEIKLQGIARNSGGISLKINSFYKKLES
;
A
#
# COMPACT_ATOMS: atom_id res chain seq x y z
N MET A 1 -6.87 -5.72 -8.56
CA MET A 1 -6.00 -5.95 -7.39
C MET A 1 -5.05 -7.08 -7.75
N LEU A 2 -3.78 -6.98 -7.34
CA LEU A 2 -2.74 -7.97 -7.61
C LEU A 2 -3.03 -9.28 -6.88
N LEU A 3 -3.31 -9.19 -5.58
CA LEU A 3 -3.66 -10.34 -4.73
C LEU A 3 -5.15 -10.28 -4.39
N LYS A 4 -5.90 -11.28 -4.85
CA LYS A 4 -7.33 -11.37 -4.59
C LYS A 4 -7.57 -11.65 -3.11
N ASN A 5 -8.47 -10.90 -2.48
CA ASN A 5 -8.85 -11.08 -1.06
C ASN A 5 -7.70 -10.92 -0.05
N PHE A 6 -6.65 -10.17 -0.40
CA PHE A 6 -5.52 -9.90 0.52
C PHE A 6 -5.89 -8.91 1.63
N TYR A 7 -6.73 -7.91 1.33
CA TYR A 7 -7.19 -6.93 2.31
C TYR A 7 -8.61 -6.46 1.99
N SER A 8 -9.25 -5.84 2.98
CA SER A 8 -10.50 -5.08 2.83
C SER A 8 -10.28 -3.63 3.26
N ILE A 9 -11.06 -2.70 2.69
CA ILE A 9 -11.06 -1.29 3.12
C ILE A 9 -12.11 -1.16 4.23
N LEU A 10 -11.67 -0.73 5.41
CA LEU A 10 -12.57 -0.47 6.54
C LEU A 10 -13.09 0.97 6.51
N ASN A 11 -12.22 1.92 6.19
CA ASN A 11 -12.56 3.34 6.09
C ASN A 11 -11.68 4.04 5.05
N SER A 12 -12.19 5.09 4.43
CA SER A 12 -11.44 5.93 3.49
C SER A 12 -11.99 7.36 3.53
N SER A 13 -11.13 8.31 3.88
CA SER A 13 -11.44 9.74 3.90
C SER A 13 -10.39 10.56 3.14
N GLN A 14 -10.67 11.85 3.00
CA GLN A 14 -9.77 12.83 2.40
C GLN A 14 -9.79 14.10 3.23
N GLU A 15 -8.61 14.65 3.52
CA GLU A 15 -8.44 15.90 4.27
C GLU A 15 -7.16 16.60 3.81
N ASN A 16 -7.22 17.92 3.58
CA ASN A 16 -6.06 18.76 3.24
C ASN A 16 -5.16 18.21 2.12
N GLY A 17 -5.77 17.68 1.04
CA GLY A 17 -5.04 17.13 -0.11
C GLY A 17 -4.45 15.72 0.12
N LYS A 18 -4.68 15.12 1.28
CA LYS A 18 -4.24 13.77 1.62
C LYS A 18 -5.42 12.80 1.71
N TYR A 19 -5.14 11.54 1.38
CA TYR A 19 -6.04 10.42 1.52
C TYR A 19 -5.65 9.60 2.75
N PHE A 20 -6.65 9.22 3.53
CA PHE A 20 -6.48 8.37 4.71
C PHE A 20 -7.34 7.13 4.52
N THR A 21 -6.69 5.97 4.36
CA THR A 21 -7.37 4.71 4.12
C THR A 21 -6.97 3.71 5.20
N GLN A 22 -7.95 3.23 5.95
CA GLN A 22 -7.76 2.14 6.90
C GLN A 22 -8.13 0.82 6.23
N ILE A 23 -7.23 -0.14 6.30
CA ILE A 23 -7.42 -1.49 5.75
C ILE A 23 -7.24 -2.55 6.83
N GLU A 24 -7.88 -3.70 6.60
CA GLU A 24 -7.64 -4.93 7.34
C GLU A 24 -7.01 -5.96 6.40
N ILE A 25 -5.82 -6.45 6.76
CA ILE A 25 -5.12 -7.52 6.05
C ILE A 25 -5.74 -8.86 6.44
N ASN A 26 -6.02 -9.69 5.43
CA ASN A 26 -6.44 -11.06 5.66
C ASN A 26 -5.24 -11.92 6.10
N LYS A 27 -5.09 -12.13 7.41
CA LYS A 27 -4.05 -12.98 8.00
C LYS A 27 -4.04 -14.44 7.52
N ASN A 28 -5.16 -14.92 6.96
CA ASN A 28 -5.29 -16.28 6.42
C ASN A 28 -4.98 -16.35 4.91
N HIS A 29 -4.47 -15.28 4.30
CA HIS A 29 -4.17 -15.26 2.87
C HIS A 29 -3.04 -16.24 2.52
N GLU A 30 -3.16 -16.94 1.39
CA GLU A 30 -2.23 -18.00 0.95
C GLU A 30 -0.77 -17.55 0.81
N ILE A 31 -0.54 -16.25 0.61
CA ILE A 31 0.82 -15.68 0.54
C ILE A 31 1.65 -15.98 1.79
N TYR A 32 1.01 -16.10 2.94
CA TYR A 32 1.67 -16.39 4.21
C TYR A 32 2.12 -17.84 4.35
N LEU A 33 1.65 -18.74 3.47
CA LEU A 33 2.22 -20.10 3.36
C LEU A 33 3.67 -20.03 2.88
N GLY A 34 4.04 -19.00 2.11
CA GLY A 34 5.40 -18.78 1.61
C GLY A 34 6.17 -17.67 2.32
N HIS A 35 5.51 -16.76 3.03
CA HIS A 35 6.16 -15.57 3.60
C HIS A 35 5.80 -15.34 5.07
N PHE A 36 6.40 -16.03 6.03
CA PHE A 36 7.24 -17.21 5.88
C PHE A 36 6.58 -18.40 6.58
N PRO A 37 6.88 -19.66 6.19
CA PRO A 37 6.37 -20.83 6.90
C PRO A 37 6.67 -20.73 8.40
N GLY A 38 5.61 -20.80 9.23
CA GLY A 38 5.70 -20.69 10.69
C GLY A 38 5.97 -19.28 11.26
N ARG A 39 6.22 -18.28 10.41
CA ARG A 39 6.42 -16.87 10.80
C ARG A 39 5.87 -15.94 9.73
N PRO A 40 4.54 -15.70 9.71
CA PRO A 40 3.92 -14.86 8.70
C PRO A 40 4.40 -13.42 8.79
N VAL A 41 4.75 -12.87 7.63
CA VAL A 41 5.21 -11.49 7.44
C VAL A 41 4.63 -11.00 6.13
N THR A 42 4.07 -9.79 6.08
CA THR A 42 3.63 -9.23 4.80
C THR A 42 4.84 -8.85 3.95
N PRO A 43 4.98 -9.35 2.71
CA PRO A 43 6.12 -9.00 1.86
C PRO A 43 6.15 -7.49 1.57
N GLY A 44 7.35 -6.91 1.58
CA GLY A 44 7.52 -5.47 1.35
C GLY A 44 6.91 -4.98 0.03
N VAL A 45 7.01 -5.78 -1.04
CA VAL A 45 6.41 -5.46 -2.35
C VAL A 45 4.89 -5.42 -2.32
N ILE A 46 4.26 -6.18 -1.42
CA ILE A 46 2.80 -6.12 -1.23
C ILE A 46 2.41 -4.84 -0.51
N LEU A 47 3.19 -4.41 0.48
CA LEU A 47 2.98 -3.10 1.11
C LEU A 47 3.11 -1.94 0.11
N MET A 48 4.06 -2.02 -0.82
CA MET A 48 4.17 -1.04 -1.91
C MET A 48 2.94 -1.11 -2.84
N ASN A 49 2.46 -2.30 -3.15
CA ASN A 49 1.30 -2.50 -4.01
C ASN A 49 0.01 -1.93 -3.40
N LEU A 50 -0.14 -1.90 -2.07
CA LEU A 50 -1.27 -1.22 -1.42
C LEU A 50 -1.36 0.26 -1.82
N PHE A 51 -0.23 0.97 -1.88
CA PHE A 51 -0.18 2.36 -2.32
C PHE A 51 -0.45 2.51 -3.82
N LYS A 52 0.04 1.58 -4.64
CA LYS A 52 -0.31 1.55 -6.06
C LYS A 52 -1.82 1.39 -6.24
N GLU A 53 -2.45 0.44 -5.55
CA GLU A 53 -3.89 0.18 -5.62
C GLU A 53 -4.72 1.33 -5.05
N GLU A 54 -4.21 2.02 -4.03
CA GLU A 54 -4.75 3.29 -3.57
C GLU A 54 -4.80 4.31 -4.71
N ALA A 55 -3.67 4.56 -5.38
CA ALA A 55 -3.61 5.49 -6.51
C ALA A 55 -4.49 5.06 -7.68
N GLU A 56 -4.50 3.77 -8.04
CA GLU A 56 -5.41 3.24 -9.07
C GLU A 56 -6.88 3.52 -8.72
N ARG A 57 -7.27 3.36 -7.45
CA ARG A 57 -8.65 3.64 -6.99
C ARG A 57 -8.98 5.13 -7.08
N ARG A 58 -8.03 6.02 -6.77
CA ARG A 58 -8.24 7.48 -6.84
C ARG A 58 -8.30 7.99 -8.29
N TYR A 59 -7.53 7.40 -9.20
CA TYR A 59 -7.47 7.81 -10.61
C TYR A 59 -8.42 7.03 -11.53
N GLY A 60 -9.05 5.95 -11.05
CA GLY A 60 -9.96 5.13 -11.85
C GLY A 60 -9.31 4.42 -13.03
N CYS A 61 -7.98 4.23 -13.00
CA CYS A 61 -7.24 3.58 -14.08
C CYS A 61 -6.10 2.71 -13.54
N LYS A 62 -5.56 1.84 -14.39
CA LYS A 62 -4.40 1.02 -14.03
C LYS A 62 -3.12 1.82 -14.13
N LEU A 63 -2.23 1.56 -13.18
CA LEU A 63 -0.95 2.24 -13.08
C LEU A 63 0.20 1.26 -13.28
N GLN A 64 1.29 1.75 -13.86
CA GLN A 64 2.57 1.04 -13.92
C GLN A 64 3.60 1.84 -13.15
N LEU A 65 4.30 1.18 -12.22
CA LEU A 65 5.41 1.79 -11.50
C LEU A 65 6.54 2.12 -12.49
N ILE A 66 6.97 3.37 -12.51
CA ILE A 66 8.14 3.82 -13.26
C ILE A 66 9.38 3.70 -12.37
N LYS A 67 9.32 4.28 -11.16
CA LYS A 67 10.43 4.27 -10.20
C LYS A 67 9.95 4.46 -8.76
N GLY A 68 10.64 3.84 -7.82
CA GLY A 68 10.51 4.11 -6.39
C GLY A 68 11.67 4.97 -5.91
N ASN A 69 11.52 6.30 -5.93
CA ASN A 69 12.59 7.23 -5.56
C ASN A 69 13.11 7.00 -4.14
N ASN A 70 12.24 6.61 -3.21
CA ASN A 70 12.64 6.25 -1.86
C ASN A 70 11.62 5.29 -1.25
N VAL A 71 12.07 4.13 -0.80
CA VAL A 71 11.22 3.12 -0.15
C VAL A 71 11.93 2.66 1.12
N LYS A 72 11.33 2.91 2.28
CA LYS A 72 11.89 2.55 3.59
C LYS A 72 10.94 1.63 4.34
N PHE A 73 11.36 0.38 4.51
CA PHE A 73 10.70 -0.60 5.37
C PHE A 73 11.18 -0.39 6.81
N MET A 74 10.32 0.21 7.64
CA MET A 74 10.67 0.67 8.97
C MET A 74 10.38 -0.40 10.04
N ALA A 75 9.39 -1.26 9.80
CA ALA A 75 9.02 -2.35 10.70
C ALA A 75 8.44 -3.54 9.91
N VAL A 76 8.51 -4.72 10.52
CA VAL A 76 7.86 -5.94 10.03
C VAL A 76 6.35 -5.81 10.24
N VAL A 77 5.57 -6.18 9.23
CA VAL A 77 4.12 -6.28 9.34
C VAL A 77 3.75 -7.75 9.48
N ASP A 78 3.44 -8.18 10.71
CA ASP A 78 2.91 -9.51 11.00
C ASP A 78 1.38 -9.40 11.17
N PRO A 79 0.59 -10.01 10.26
CA PRO A 79 -0.87 -9.89 10.28
C PRO A 79 -1.52 -10.62 11.48
N ASN A 80 -0.78 -11.49 12.18
CA ASN A 80 -1.27 -12.13 13.41
C ASN A 80 -1.07 -11.23 14.63
N THR A 81 -0.10 -10.32 14.57
CA THR A 81 0.14 -9.33 15.64
C THR A 81 -0.80 -8.14 15.48
N ASP A 82 -0.88 -7.58 14.27
CA ASP A 82 -1.79 -6.47 13.95
C ASP A 82 -2.15 -6.54 12.45
N ALA A 83 -3.41 -6.80 12.16
CA ALA A 83 -3.93 -6.86 10.80
C ALA A 83 -4.32 -5.49 10.25
N ILE A 84 -4.38 -4.44 11.08
CA ILE A 84 -4.84 -3.12 10.67
C ILE A 84 -3.66 -2.28 10.18
N LEU A 85 -3.81 -1.73 8.96
CA LEU A 85 -2.90 -0.72 8.44
C LEU A 85 -3.66 0.55 8.11
N ASN A 86 -3.12 1.67 8.57
CA ASN A 86 -3.56 3.01 8.22
C ASN A 86 -2.60 3.57 7.17
N LEU A 87 -3.14 3.84 5.99
CA LEU A 87 -2.41 4.40 4.85
C LEU A 87 -2.71 5.90 4.77
N GLU A 88 -1.67 6.71 4.89
CA GLU A 88 -1.70 8.14 4.57
C GLU A 88 -1.04 8.31 3.20
N THR A 89 -1.74 8.89 2.23
CA THR A 89 -1.26 9.01 0.86
C THR A 89 -1.51 10.43 0.33
N GLU A 90 -0.47 11.03 -0.25
CA GLU A 90 -0.56 12.25 -1.03
C GLU A 90 -0.20 11.91 -2.48
N ILE A 91 -1.04 12.34 -3.42
CA ILE A 91 -0.86 12.01 -4.83
C ILE A 91 -0.92 13.30 -5.65
N THR A 92 0.14 13.55 -6.41
CA THR A 92 0.26 14.70 -7.30
C THR A 92 0.52 14.24 -8.72
N GLN A 93 -0.03 14.98 -9.69
CA GLN A 93 0.33 14.78 -11.09
C GLN A 93 1.48 15.72 -11.45
N GLU A 94 2.57 15.16 -11.98
CA GLU A 94 3.74 15.88 -12.49
C GLU A 94 3.92 15.49 -13.96
N ASP A 95 3.60 16.40 -14.89
CA ASP A 95 3.56 16.14 -16.33
C ASP A 95 2.67 14.92 -16.71
N GLN A 96 3.30 13.86 -17.23
CA GLN A 96 2.68 12.59 -17.59
C GLN A 96 2.83 11.52 -16.50
N GLU A 97 3.49 11.83 -15.38
CA GLU A 97 3.70 10.93 -14.25
C GLU A 97 2.77 11.26 -13.07
N ILE A 98 2.41 10.23 -12.32
CA ILE A 98 1.69 10.33 -11.06
C ILE A 98 2.68 10.04 -9.94
N LYS A 99 2.97 11.06 -9.13
CA LYS A 99 3.81 10.93 -7.96
C LYS A 99 2.95 10.61 -6.75
N LEU A 100 3.36 9.59 -6.02
CA LEU A 100 2.75 9.16 -4.77
C LEU A 100 3.76 9.26 -3.64
N GLN A 101 3.36 9.93 -2.57
CA GLN A 101 4.01 9.85 -1.27
C GLN A 101 3.08 9.14 -0.30
N GLY A 102 3.60 8.12 0.39
CA GLY A 102 2.79 7.24 1.23
C GLY A 102 3.47 6.88 2.54
N ILE A 103 2.68 6.79 3.60
CA ILE A 103 3.10 6.26 4.90
C ILE A 103 2.08 5.21 5.35
N ALA A 104 2.55 4.00 5.64
CA ALA A 104 1.74 2.95 6.26
C ALA A 104 2.08 2.85 7.74
N ARG A 105 1.07 2.83 8.60
CA ARG A 105 1.22 2.71 10.06
C ARG A 105 0.32 1.62 10.62
N ASN A 106 0.82 0.87 11.58
CA ASN A 106 0.05 -0.01 12.46
C ASN A 106 0.10 0.54 13.90
N SER A 107 -0.43 -0.19 14.87
CA SER A 107 -0.36 0.17 16.29
C SER A 107 1.07 0.35 16.82
N GLY A 108 2.05 -0.36 16.24
CA GLY A 108 3.47 -0.27 16.59
C GLY A 108 4.24 0.89 15.95
N GLY A 109 3.60 1.69 15.09
CA GLY A 109 4.19 2.86 14.45
C GLY A 109 4.31 2.72 12.92
N ILE A 110 5.34 3.34 12.34
CA ILE A 110 5.50 3.38 10.88
C ILE A 110 6.07 2.05 10.39
N SER A 111 5.38 1.42 9.43
CA SER A 111 5.82 0.18 8.77
C SER A 111 6.51 0.44 7.43
N LEU A 112 5.99 1.39 6.64
CA LEU A 112 6.51 1.73 5.32
C LEU A 112 6.44 3.24 5.09
N LYS A 113 7.49 3.81 4.49
CA LYS A 113 7.45 5.11 3.81
C LYS A 113 7.80 4.90 2.34
N ILE A 114 7.00 5.45 1.43
CA ILE A 114 7.21 5.32 -0.01
C ILE A 114 7.10 6.69 -0.71
N ASN A 115 8.01 6.93 -1.64
CA ASN A 115 7.91 7.96 -2.65
C ASN A 115 8.14 7.27 -4.01
N SER A 116 7.13 7.31 -4.87
CA SER A 116 7.09 6.53 -6.12
C SER A 116 6.40 7.30 -7.24
N PHE A 117 6.78 6.99 -8.47
CA PHE A 117 6.23 7.57 -9.68
C PHE A 117 5.60 6.47 -10.53
N TYR A 118 4.42 6.75 -11.05
CA TYR A 118 3.64 5.84 -11.89
C TYR A 118 3.25 6.52 -13.20
N LYS A 119 3.03 5.72 -14.24
CA LYS A 119 2.31 6.16 -15.44
C LYS A 119 0.98 5.44 -15.53
N LYS A 120 0.01 6.08 -16.16
CA LYS A 120 -1.25 5.43 -16.54
C LYS A 120 -0.95 4.38 -17.60
N LEU A 121 -1.55 3.20 -17.47
CA LEU A 121 -1.61 2.25 -18.56
C LEU A 121 -2.70 2.72 -19.52
N GLU A 122 -2.33 2.95 -20.77
CA GLU A 122 -3.29 3.22 -21.84
C GLU A 122 -4.13 1.95 -22.08
N SER A 123 -5.43 2.15 -22.29
CA SER A 123 -6.39 1.07 -22.59
C SER A 123 -6.24 0.58 -24.02
#